data_AF-A0A1V4R4V9-F1
#
_entry.id   AF-A0A1V4R4V9-F1
#
_cell.length_a   1.000
_cell.length_b   1.000
_cell.length_c   1.000
_cell.angle_alpha   90.00
_cell.angle_beta   90.00
_cell.angle_gamma   90.00
#
_symmetry.space_group_name_H-M   'P 1'
#
loop_
_entity.id
_entity.type
_entity.pdbx_description
1 polymer ?
#
loop_
_entity_poly.entity_id
_entity_poly.type
_entity_poly.pdbx_seq_one_letter_code
_entity_poly.pdbx_strand_id
1 'polypeptide(L)'
;MLLLYSTPDGNSIVKSCAFIGAAFAMGFGTFGPGFGIGIVAGKTVDGISRFPKQSSVLVRTMFVGAAVSESTSIYALVIAFLLLFVA
;
A
#
# COMPACT_ATOMS: atom_id res chain seq x y z
N MET A 1 -7.67 -32.22 21.94
CA MET A 1 -7.87 -31.63 23.28
C MET A 1 -6.57 -31.22 23.98
N LEU A 2 -5.38 -31.64 23.50
CA LEU A 2 -4.07 -31.30 24.07
C LEU A 2 -3.44 -29.99 23.50
N LEU A 3 -4.12 -29.27 22.61
CA LEU A 3 -3.63 -27.99 22.06
C LEU A 3 -4.17 -26.73 22.79
N LEU A 4 -4.97 -26.89 23.85
CA LEU A 4 -5.44 -25.76 24.66
C LEU A 4 -4.71 -25.62 26.01
N TYR A 5 -3.67 -26.41 26.26
CA TYR A 5 -2.80 -26.28 27.44
C TYR A 5 -1.39 -25.79 27.08
N SER A 6 -1.20 -25.15 25.92
CA SER A 6 -0.10 -24.19 25.82
C SER A 6 -0.63 -22.94 26.50
N THR A 7 -0.17 -22.68 27.73
CA THR A 7 -0.34 -21.36 28.37
C THR A 7 -0.06 -20.29 27.32
N PRO A 8 -0.87 -19.22 27.22
CA PRO A 8 -0.55 -18.13 26.31
C PRO A 8 0.78 -17.55 26.76
N ASP A 9 1.86 -17.94 26.10
CA ASP A 9 3.14 -17.28 26.24
C ASP A 9 2.85 -15.81 25.90
N GLY A 10 3.31 -14.86 26.70
CA GLY A 10 3.10 -13.43 26.40
C GLY A 10 3.49 -13.07 24.96
N ASN A 11 4.48 -13.82 24.42
CA ASN A 11 4.93 -13.75 23.04
C ASN A 11 3.87 -14.12 21.99
N SER A 12 2.99 -15.07 22.27
CA SER A 12 1.94 -15.53 21.34
C SER A 12 0.82 -14.49 21.18
N ILE A 13 0.52 -13.75 22.26
CA ILE A 13 -0.43 -12.62 22.23
C ILE A 13 0.16 -11.46 21.43
N VAL A 14 1.43 -11.10 21.67
CA VAL A 14 2.12 -10.02 20.96
C VAL A 14 2.16 -10.28 19.45
N LYS A 15 2.49 -11.50 19.03
CA LYS A 15 2.48 -11.87 17.60
C LYS A 15 1.11 -11.79 16.96
N SER A 16 0.07 -12.22 17.67
CA SER A 16 -1.31 -12.13 17.17
C SER A 16 -1.74 -10.67 16.94
N CYS A 17 -1.40 -9.78 17.88
CA CYS A 17 -1.63 -8.34 17.73
C CYS A 17 -0.80 -7.74 16.59
N ALA A 18 0.45 -8.17 16.41
CA ALA A 18 1.32 -7.71 15.34
C ALA A 18 0.77 -8.08 13.95
N PHE A 19 0.23 -9.28 13.76
CA PHE A 19 -0.41 -9.70 12.51
C PHE A 19 -1.65 -8.86 12.17
N ILE A 20 -2.48 -8.57 13.16
CA ILE A 20 -3.64 -7.68 12.99
C ILE A 20 -3.15 -6.26 12.64
N GLY A 21 -2.14 -5.76 13.34
CA GLY A 21 -1.53 -4.46 13.05
C GLY A 21 -0.97 -4.36 11.63
N ALA A 22 -0.30 -5.41 11.14
CA ALA A 22 0.24 -5.48 9.78
C ALA A 22 -0.88 -5.41 8.72
N ALA A 23 -1.99 -6.13 8.94
CA ALA A 23 -3.14 -6.08 8.05
C ALA A 23 -3.77 -4.68 7.98
N PHE A 24 -3.91 -4.01 9.12
CA PHE A 24 -4.42 -2.64 9.16
C PHE A 24 -3.48 -1.62 8.53
N ALA A 25 -2.17 -1.72 8.79
CA ALA A 25 -1.16 -0.87 8.19
C ALA A 25 -1.22 -0.94 6.67
N MET A 26 -1.25 -2.15 6.09
CA MET A 26 -1.36 -2.31 4.63
C MET A 26 -2.73 -1.93 4.08
N GLY A 27 -3.81 -2.38 4.72
CA GLY A 27 -5.16 -2.16 4.21
C GLY A 27 -5.48 -0.67 4.10
N PHE A 28 -5.25 0.10 5.17
CA PHE A 28 -5.50 1.54 5.15
C PHE A 28 -4.39 2.33 4.47
N GLY A 29 -3.12 1.90 4.59
CA GLY A 29 -1.98 2.61 3.99
C GLY A 29 -1.97 2.62 2.46
N THR A 30 -2.60 1.63 1.82
CA THR A 30 -2.70 1.53 0.35
C THR A 30 -3.91 2.26 -0.24
N PHE A 31 -4.86 2.69 0.59
CA PHE A 31 -6.10 3.31 0.12
C PHE A 31 -5.85 4.66 -0.60
N GLY A 32 -5.01 5.51 -0.03
CA GLY A 32 -4.64 6.80 -0.63
C GLY A 32 -3.97 6.64 -1.99
N PRO A 33 -2.90 5.82 -2.10
CA PRO A 33 -2.21 5.62 -3.37
C PRO A 33 -3.07 4.99 -4.46
N GLY A 34 -3.88 3.99 -4.12
CA GLY A 34 -4.80 3.37 -5.07
C GLY A 34 -5.78 4.40 -5.67
N PHE A 35 -6.30 5.29 -4.84
CA PHE A 35 -7.17 6.37 -5.31
C PHE A 35 -6.42 7.42 -6.13
N GLY A 36 -5.23 7.85 -5.67
CA GLY A 36 -4.41 8.85 -6.34
C GLY A 36 -3.99 8.44 -7.75
N ILE A 37 -3.53 7.20 -7.93
CA ILE A 37 -3.10 6.67 -9.23
C ILE A 37 -4.28 6.59 -10.20
N GLY A 38 -5.47 6.17 -9.72
CA GLY A 38 -6.68 6.14 -10.54
C GLY A 38 -7.03 7.51 -11.13
N ILE A 39 -6.94 8.57 -10.32
CA ILE A 39 -7.19 9.94 -10.78
C ILE A 39 -6.11 10.40 -11.77
N VAL A 40 -4.84 10.16 -11.47
CA VAL A 40 -3.73 10.57 -12.34
C VAL A 40 -3.82 9.87 -13.70
N ALA A 41 -4.12 8.57 -13.72
CA ALA A 41 -4.33 7.81 -14.94
C ALA A 41 -5.53 8.33 -15.74
N GLY A 42 -6.69 8.54 -15.08
CA GLY A 42 -7.89 9.07 -15.73
C GLY A 42 -7.66 10.43 -16.40
N LYS A 43 -7.05 11.38 -15.66
CA LYS A 43 -6.71 12.71 -16.20
C LYS A 43 -5.70 12.64 -17.35
N THR A 44 -4.80 11.65 -17.33
CA THR A 44 -3.83 11.45 -18.40
C THR A 44 -4.52 10.98 -19.68
N VAL A 45 -5.46 10.03 -19.59
CA VAL A 45 -6.26 9.57 -20.73
C VAL A 45 -7.09 10.72 -21.33
N ASP A 46 -7.74 11.52 -20.48
CA ASP A 46 -8.48 12.71 -20.93
C ASP A 46 -7.55 13.71 -21.62
N GLY A 47 -6.36 13.95 -21.07
CA GLY A 47 -5.35 14.82 -21.68
C GLY A 47 -4.85 14.30 -23.04
N ILE A 48 -4.60 13.00 -23.16
CA ILE A 48 -4.20 12.36 -24.43
C ILE A 48 -5.29 12.50 -25.49
N SER A 49 -6.56 12.33 -25.10
CA SER A 49 -7.69 12.47 -26.04
C SER A 49 -7.78 13.87 -26.65
N ARG A 50 -7.44 14.91 -25.89
CA ARG A 50 -7.45 16.32 -26.33
C ARG A 50 -6.17 16.72 -27.06
N PHE A 51 -5.03 16.19 -26.65
CA PHE A 51 -3.71 16.57 -27.17
C PHE A 51 -2.87 15.33 -27.56
N PRO A 52 -3.25 14.60 -28.62
CA PRO A 52 -2.60 13.33 -28.98
C PRO A 52 -1.11 13.50 -29.32
N LYS A 53 -0.71 14.65 -29.87
CA LYS A 53 0.70 14.96 -30.19
C LYS A 53 1.61 15.05 -28.96
N GLN A 54 1.05 15.26 -27.76
CA GLN A 54 1.79 15.40 -26.50
C GLN A 54 1.71 14.14 -25.62
N SER A 55 1.19 13.03 -26.15
CA SER A 55 0.95 11.79 -25.40
C SER A 55 2.19 11.29 -24.64
N SER A 56 3.37 11.36 -25.25
CA SER A 56 4.62 10.91 -24.61
C SER A 56 4.99 11.72 -23.37
N VAL A 57 4.72 13.03 -23.35
CA VAL A 57 4.97 13.91 -22.20
C VAL A 57 3.91 13.66 -21.11
N LEU A 58 2.64 13.54 -21.50
CA LEU A 58 1.53 13.23 -20.60
C LEU A 58 1.77 11.91 -19.83
N VAL A 59 2.15 10.84 -20.54
CA VAL A 59 2.45 9.54 -19.93
C VAL A 59 3.66 9.61 -18.99
N ARG A 60 4.71 10.37 -19.33
CA ARG A 60 5.85 10.57 -18.42
C ARG A 60 5.42 11.27 -17.14
N THR A 61 4.64 12.34 -17.24
CA THR A 61 4.11 13.06 -16.08
C THR A 61 3.17 12.19 -15.25
N MET A 62 2.36 11.34 -15.90
CA MET A 62 1.52 10.33 -15.24
C MET A 62 2.35 9.41 -14.36
N PHE A 63 3.45 8.85 -14.89
CA PHE A 63 4.32 7.95 -14.11
C PHE A 63 5.01 8.66 -12.95
N VAL A 64 5.40 9.93 -13.11
CA VAL A 64 5.94 10.71 -11.99
C VAL A 64 4.88 10.88 -10.89
N GLY A 65 3.66 11.25 -11.25
CA GLY A 65 2.55 11.37 -10.29
C GLY A 65 2.20 10.03 -9.63
N ALA A 66 2.16 8.95 -10.40
CA ALA A 66 1.89 7.60 -9.90
C ALA A 66 2.99 7.12 -8.94
N ALA A 67 4.27 7.36 -9.26
CA ALA A 67 5.40 6.99 -8.40
C ALA A 67 5.39 7.75 -7.07
N VAL A 68 5.08 9.06 -7.10
CA VAL A 68 4.94 9.86 -5.87
C VAL A 68 3.79 9.34 -5.02
N SER A 69 2.65 9.01 -5.65
CA SER A 69 1.50 8.42 -4.97
C SER A 69 1.86 7.09 -4.29
N GLU A 70 2.53 6.17 -5.01
CA GLU A 70 2.95 4.86 -4.49
C GLU A 70 3.94 4.92 -3.32
N SER A 71 4.72 6.00 -3.19
CA SER A 71 5.73 6.09 -2.11
C SER A 71 5.15 5.89 -0.70
N THR A 72 3.91 6.32 -0.48
CA THR A 72 3.22 6.17 0.80
C THR A 72 2.71 4.73 1.04
N SER A 73 2.29 4.02 -0.01
CA SER A 73 1.97 2.58 0.04
C SER A 73 3.20 1.76 0.41
N ILE A 74 4.36 2.10 -0.19
CA ILE A 74 5.61 1.40 0.11
C ILE A 74 6.02 1.59 1.57
N TYR A 75 5.80 2.77 2.15
CA TYR A 75 6.06 2.97 3.58
C TYR A 75 5.14 2.09 4.46
N ALA A 76 3.85 2.01 4.13
CA ALA A 76 2.92 1.11 4.82
C ALA A 76 3.33 -0.38 4.69
N LEU A 77 3.84 -0.78 3.52
CA LEU A 77 4.39 -2.12 3.28
C LEU A 77 5.60 -2.43 4.14
N VAL A 78 6.52 -1.46 4.28
CA VAL A 78 7.68 -1.60 5.15
C VAL A 78 7.23 -1.81 6.61
N ILE A 79 6.28 -1.01 7.11
CA ILE A 79 5.77 -1.17 8.47
C ILE A 79 5.10 -2.54 8.67
N ALA A 80 4.32 -3.00 7.71
CA ALA A 80 3.69 -4.32 7.80
C ALA A 80 4.71 -5.46 7.79
N PHE A 81 5.79 -5.37 7.00
CA PHE A 81 6.88 -6.34 7.06
C PHE A 81 7.64 -6.30 8.38
N LEU A 82 7.87 -5.13 8.97
CA LEU A 82 8.45 -5.02 10.30
C LEU A 82 7.56 -5.72 11.35
N LEU A 83 6.25 -5.53 11.29
CA LEU A 83 5.30 -6.21 12.18
C LEU A 83 5.20 -7.72 11.94
N LEU A 84 5.43 -8.20 10.73
CA LEU A 84 5.36 -9.63 10.41
C LEU A 84 6.64 -10.41 10.76
N PHE A 85 7.81 -9.79 10.58
CA PHE A 85 9.09 -10.50 10.62
C PHE A 85 10.01 -10.08 11.77
N VAL A 86 9.75 -8.94 12.40
CA VAL A 86 10.61 -8.39 13.47
C VAL A 86 9.91 -8.39 14.84
N ALA A 87 8.58 -8.31 14.87
CA ALA A 87 7.76 -8.23 16.09
C ALA A 87 7.51 -9.58 16.78
#